data_AF-X0UQZ2-F1
#
_entry.id   AF-X0UQZ2-F1
#
_cell.length_a   1.000
_cell.length_b   1.000
_cell.length_c   1.000
_cell.angle_alpha   90.00
_cell.angle_beta   90.00
_cell.angle_gamma   90.00
#
_symmetry.space_group_name_H-M   'P 1'
#
loop_
_entity.id
_entity.type
_entity.pdbx_description
1 polymer ?
#
loop_
_entity_poly.entity_id
_entity_poly.type
_entity_poly.pdbx_seq_one_letter_code
_entity_poly.pdbx_strand_id
1 'polypeptide(L)'
;MSLFLKGLLLKIFPSFGPRGLIDTQISVYKRLKKKFPKAAENDIINSLIMSRINTPLNPSTKHEERLHYDSILQNTNKKLEDVIWAMFEYENILSREAGLNLQLQKINAQPAEIEQEYKKWKKYIMECVEKLRKNS
;
A
#
# COMPACT_ATOMS: atom_id res chain seq x y z
N MET A 1 16.93 -5.13 22.54
CA MET A 1 16.14 -5.09 21.29
C MET A 1 14.67 -5.20 21.64
N SER A 2 13.94 -4.10 21.51
CA SER A 2 12.60 -3.93 22.06
C SER A 2 11.56 -4.78 21.30
N LEU A 3 10.94 -5.73 22.01
CA LEU A 3 9.73 -6.45 21.60
C LEU A 3 8.53 -5.50 21.35
N PHE A 4 8.62 -4.24 21.80
CA PHE A 4 7.61 -3.20 21.59
C PHE A 4 7.50 -2.76 20.12
N LEU A 5 8.62 -2.75 19.36
CA LEU A 5 8.65 -2.26 17.97
C LEU A 5 8.03 -3.24 16.95
N LYS A 6 7.89 -4.52 17.30
CA LYS A 6 7.18 -5.49 16.45
C LYS A 6 5.66 -5.28 16.44
N GLY A 7 5.12 -4.43 17.31
CA GLY A 7 3.69 -4.35 17.61
C GLY A 7 2.93 -3.13 17.10
N LEU A 8 3.57 -2.05 16.63
CA LEU A 8 2.86 -0.78 16.42
C LEU A 8 1.77 -0.86 15.34
N LEU A 9 2.03 -1.48 14.18
CA LEU A 9 1.00 -1.71 13.17
C LEU A 9 0.31 -3.08 13.32
N LEU A 10 0.99 -4.08 13.89
CA LEU A 10 0.42 -5.41 14.14
C LEU A 10 -0.67 -5.41 15.23
N LYS A 11 -0.62 -4.47 16.20
CA LYS A 11 -1.69 -4.27 17.20
C LYS A 11 -2.87 -3.47 16.66
N ILE A 12 -2.66 -2.66 15.61
CA ILE A 12 -3.67 -1.76 15.02
C ILE A 12 -4.44 -2.47 13.88
N PHE A 13 -3.82 -3.43 13.18
CA PHE A 13 -4.39 -4.14 12.04
C PHE A 13 -4.44 -5.67 12.24
N PRO A 14 -5.40 -6.23 13.00
CA PRO A 14 -5.52 -7.68 13.18
C PRO A 14 -6.29 -8.31 12.00
N SER A 15 -5.57 -8.58 10.92
CA SER A 15 -5.75 -9.68 9.93
C SER A 15 -5.07 -9.26 8.62
N PHE A 16 -4.02 -10.00 8.23
CA PHE A 16 -3.14 -9.79 7.06
C PHE A 16 -2.30 -8.50 6.99
N GLY A 17 -2.69 -7.40 7.65
CA GLY A 17 -1.87 -6.19 7.87
C GLY A 17 -1.23 -5.53 6.62
N PRO A 18 -0.37 -4.52 6.83
CA PRO A 18 0.41 -3.85 5.76
C PRO A 18 1.05 -4.79 4.75
N ARG A 19 1.66 -5.87 5.25
CA ARG A 19 2.40 -6.84 4.45
C ARG A 19 1.47 -7.61 3.50
N GLY A 20 0.33 -8.09 3.99
CA GLY A 20 -0.63 -8.83 3.18
C GLY A 20 -1.21 -7.97 2.06
N LEU A 21 -1.46 -6.67 2.32
CA LEU A 21 -1.84 -5.73 1.26
C LEU A 21 -0.76 -5.66 0.18
N ILE A 22 0.49 -5.41 0.57
CA ILE A 22 1.61 -5.25 -0.37
C ILE A 22 1.80 -6.52 -1.21
N ASP A 23 1.85 -7.68 -0.56
CA ASP A 23 2.03 -8.97 -1.23
C ASP A 23 0.85 -9.30 -2.18
N THR A 24 -0.36 -8.90 -1.80
CA THR A 24 -1.55 -9.02 -2.66
C THR A 24 -1.44 -8.14 -3.90
N GLN A 25 -1.06 -6.87 -3.75
CA GLN A 25 -0.92 -5.96 -4.90
C GLN A 25 0.19 -6.40 -5.85
N ILE A 26 1.31 -6.89 -5.31
CA ILE A 26 2.38 -7.52 -6.12
C ILE A 26 1.84 -8.74 -6.88
N SER A 27 1.04 -9.58 -6.24
CA SER A 27 0.45 -10.77 -6.88
C SER A 27 -0.57 -10.41 -7.95
N VAL A 28 -1.40 -9.39 -7.74
CA VAL A 28 -2.32 -8.85 -8.76
C VAL A 28 -1.53 -8.31 -9.95
N TYR A 29 -0.50 -7.50 -9.70
CA TYR A 29 0.37 -6.97 -10.75
C TYR A 29 1.01 -8.09 -11.58
N LYS A 30 1.58 -9.14 -10.94
CA LYS A 30 2.15 -10.30 -11.66
C LYS A 30 1.11 -10.99 -12.55
N ARG A 31 -0.11 -11.18 -12.04
CA ARG A 31 -1.20 -11.79 -12.82
C ARG A 31 -1.59 -10.92 -14.01
N LEU A 32 -1.64 -9.59 -13.85
CA LEU A 32 -1.91 -8.66 -14.94
C LEU A 32 -0.81 -8.70 -16.00
N LYS A 33 0.47 -8.67 -15.60
CA LYS A 33 1.61 -8.83 -16.52
C LYS A 33 1.56 -10.14 -17.31
N LYS A 34 1.28 -11.25 -16.64
CA LYS A 34 1.17 -12.56 -17.28
C LYS A 34 -0.02 -12.62 -18.25
N LYS A 35 -1.14 -12.00 -17.91
CA LYS A 35 -2.34 -11.95 -18.75
C LYS A 35 -2.14 -11.06 -19.98
N PHE A 36 -1.39 -9.98 -19.84
CA PHE A 36 -1.16 -8.98 -20.89
C PHE A 36 0.34 -8.72 -21.10
N PRO A 37 1.10 -9.69 -21.63
CA PRO A 37 2.56 -9.60 -21.71
C PRO A 37 3.07 -8.51 -22.66
N LYS A 38 2.23 -8.05 -23.59
CA LYS A 38 2.55 -7.00 -24.58
C LYS A 38 2.03 -5.61 -24.19
N ALA A 39 1.29 -5.48 -23.08
CA ALA A 39 0.76 -4.19 -22.66
C ALA A 39 1.86 -3.30 -22.10
N ALA A 40 1.71 -1.98 -22.29
CA ALA A 40 2.62 -1.01 -21.72
C ALA A 40 2.60 -1.07 -20.18
N GLU A 41 3.72 -0.77 -19.54
CA GLU A 41 3.85 -0.80 -18.08
C GLU A 41 2.78 0.06 -17.40
N ASN A 42 2.57 1.27 -17.91
CA ASN A 42 1.59 2.21 -17.39
C ASN A 42 0.15 1.66 -17.44
N ASP A 43 -0.20 0.88 -18.47
CA ASP A 43 -1.54 0.28 -18.61
C ASP A 43 -1.77 -0.85 -17.62
N ILE A 44 -0.73 -1.63 -17.34
CA ILE A 44 -0.75 -2.65 -16.28
C ILE A 44 -0.95 -1.99 -14.92
N ILE A 45 -0.21 -0.92 -14.64
CA ILE A 45 -0.31 -0.18 -13.39
C ILE A 45 -1.70 0.50 -13.26
N ASN A 46 -2.24 1.09 -14.33
CA ASN A 46 -3.61 1.60 -14.36
C ASN A 46 -4.63 0.50 -14.03
N SER A 47 -4.44 -0.69 -14.61
CA SER A 47 -5.31 -1.84 -14.33
C SER A 47 -5.22 -2.29 -12.87
N LEU A 48 -4.04 -2.22 -12.25
CA LEU A 48 -3.86 -2.48 -10.82
C LEU A 48 -4.63 -1.46 -9.96
N ILE A 49 -4.51 -0.16 -10.27
CA ILE A 49 -5.24 0.90 -9.57
C ILE A 49 -6.75 0.70 -9.70
N MET A 50 -7.23 0.45 -10.92
CA MET A 50 -8.64 0.21 -11.17
C MET A 50 -9.14 -1.06 -10.47
N SER A 51 -8.33 -2.12 -10.37
CA SER A 51 -8.66 -3.30 -9.58
C SER A 51 -8.90 -2.93 -8.12
N ARG A 52 -8.04 -2.09 -7.53
CA ARG A 52 -8.14 -1.66 -6.14
C ARG A 52 -9.40 -0.80 -5.90
N ILE A 53 -9.63 0.21 -6.74
CA ILE A 53 -10.84 1.07 -6.70
C ILE A 53 -12.13 0.25 -6.79
N ASN A 54 -12.15 -0.80 -7.61
CA ASN A 54 -13.34 -1.63 -7.80
C ASN A 54 -13.57 -2.64 -6.67
N THR A 55 -12.59 -2.87 -5.81
CA THR A 55 -12.69 -3.75 -4.63
C THR A 55 -12.26 -2.99 -3.37
N PRO A 56 -12.94 -1.88 -3.02
CA PRO A 56 -12.56 -1.09 -1.86
C PRO A 56 -12.74 -1.92 -0.59
N LEU A 57 -11.80 -1.80 0.34
CA LEU A 57 -11.89 -2.41 1.66
C LEU A 57 -12.46 -1.40 2.65
N ASN A 58 -13.34 -1.89 3.52
CA ASN A 58 -13.88 -1.09 4.62
C ASN A 58 -12.72 -0.47 5.44
N PRO A 59 -12.81 0.81 5.84
CA PRO A 59 -13.97 1.71 5.76
C PRO A 59 -14.10 2.52 4.47
N SER A 60 -13.22 2.31 3.50
CA SER A 60 -13.22 3.10 2.27
C SER A 60 -14.39 2.78 1.34
N THR A 61 -14.83 3.80 0.60
CA THR A 61 -15.74 3.68 -0.53
C THR A 61 -15.02 3.80 -1.87
N LYS A 62 -15.64 3.25 -2.92
CA LYS A 62 -15.16 3.38 -4.30
C LYS A 62 -14.95 4.83 -4.75
N HIS A 63 -15.80 5.75 -4.29
CA HIS A 63 -15.70 7.17 -4.65
C HIS A 63 -14.45 7.81 -4.02
N GLU A 64 -14.21 7.55 -2.74
CA GLU A 64 -13.04 8.07 -2.04
C GLU A 64 -11.73 7.51 -2.59
N GLU A 65 -11.67 6.19 -2.87
CA GLU A 65 -10.51 5.59 -3.53
C GLU A 65 -10.27 6.24 -4.89
N ARG A 66 -11.33 6.47 -5.67
CA ARG A 66 -11.21 7.08 -7.00
C ARG A 66 -10.66 8.50 -6.93
N LEU A 67 -11.15 9.31 -5.99
CA LEU A 67 -10.61 10.67 -5.77
C LEU A 67 -9.14 10.62 -5.35
N HIS A 68 -8.77 9.69 -4.47
CA HIS A 68 -7.40 9.56 -3.99
C HIS A 68 -6.42 9.19 -5.12
N TYR A 69 -6.78 8.24 -5.99
CA TYR A 69 -5.88 7.78 -7.05
C TYR A 69 -5.95 8.59 -8.35
N ASP A 70 -6.82 9.59 -8.46
CA ASP A 70 -7.05 10.31 -9.73
C ASP A 70 -5.77 10.98 -10.27
N SER A 71 -5.02 11.64 -9.39
CA SER A 71 -3.74 12.28 -9.73
C SER A 71 -2.69 11.25 -10.20
N ILE A 72 -2.69 10.06 -9.61
CA ILE A 72 -1.79 8.96 -9.99
C ILE A 72 -2.20 8.37 -11.33
N LEU A 73 -3.50 8.21 -11.59
CA LEU A 73 -4.01 7.73 -12.89
C LEU A 73 -3.60 8.66 -14.04
N GLN A 74 -3.60 9.97 -13.81
CA GLN A 74 -3.19 10.98 -14.79
C GLN A 74 -1.68 11.00 -15.06
N ASN A 75 -0.85 10.52 -14.12
CA ASN A 75 0.60 10.44 -14.30
C ASN A 75 1.00 9.27 -15.23
N THR A 76 1.52 9.57 -16.42
CA THR A 76 1.94 8.56 -17.41
C THR A 76 3.28 7.89 -17.09
N ASN A 77 4.08 8.48 -16.19
CA ASN A 77 5.40 8.01 -15.79
C ASN A 77 5.42 7.42 -14.37
N LYS A 78 4.25 7.00 -13.86
CA LYS A 78 4.13 6.41 -12.53
C LYS A 78 4.87 5.08 -12.43
N LYS A 79 5.46 4.83 -11.25
CA LYS A 79 6.16 3.59 -10.95
C LYS A 79 5.33 2.69 -10.06
N LEU A 80 5.54 1.39 -10.17
CA LEU A 80 4.81 0.39 -9.39
C LEU A 80 4.96 0.60 -7.88
N GLU A 81 6.17 0.91 -7.41
CA GLU A 81 6.48 1.17 -6.01
C GLU A 81 5.70 2.37 -5.46
N ASP A 82 5.56 3.45 -6.25
CA ASP A 82 4.83 4.65 -5.86
C ASP A 82 3.32 4.36 -5.75
N VAL A 83 2.80 3.55 -6.67
CA VAL A 83 1.39 3.12 -6.65
C VAL A 83 1.09 2.20 -5.47
N ILE A 84 1.94 1.21 -5.20
CA ILE A 84 1.76 0.32 -4.04
C ILE A 84 1.90 1.11 -2.73
N TRP A 85 2.80 2.09 -2.68
CA TRP A 85 2.92 3.00 -1.55
C TRP A 85 1.64 3.81 -1.34
N ALA A 86 1.07 4.41 -2.37
CA ALA A 86 -0.19 5.13 -2.27
C ALA A 86 -1.34 4.23 -1.76
N MET A 87 -1.41 2.99 -2.25
CA MET A 87 -2.39 2.01 -1.75
C MET A 87 -2.17 1.65 -0.28
N PHE A 88 -0.91 1.53 0.13
CA PHE A 88 -0.55 1.29 1.52
C PHE A 88 -0.95 2.47 2.41
N GLU A 89 -0.60 3.71 2.04
CA GLU A 89 -0.93 4.92 2.79
C GLU A 89 -2.45 5.09 2.91
N TYR A 90 -3.17 4.90 1.82
CA TYR A 90 -4.61 5.07 1.82
C TYR A 90 -5.32 4.06 2.75
N GLU A 91 -4.99 2.77 2.63
CA GLU A 91 -5.61 1.72 3.45
C GLU A 91 -5.24 1.84 4.93
N ASN A 92 -3.97 2.08 5.24
CA ASN A 92 -3.46 1.95 6.61
C ASN A 92 -3.40 3.28 7.36
N ILE A 93 -3.53 4.43 6.66
CA ILE A 93 -3.41 5.74 7.28
C ILE A 93 -4.68 6.54 7.01
N LEU A 94 -4.94 6.89 5.75
CA LEU A 94 -5.96 7.89 5.42
C LEU A 94 -7.38 7.40 5.70
N SER A 95 -7.74 6.20 5.22
CA SER A 95 -9.10 5.67 5.40
C SER A 95 -9.47 5.43 6.87
N ARG A 96 -8.48 5.35 7.77
CA ARG A 96 -8.67 5.01 9.19
C ARG A 96 -8.06 6.07 10.12
N GLU A 97 -7.82 7.28 9.63
CA GLU A 97 -7.03 8.31 10.31
C GLU A 97 -7.48 8.56 11.75
N ALA A 98 -8.79 8.76 11.96
CA ALA A 98 -9.35 9.00 13.29
C ALA A 98 -9.09 7.81 14.26
N GLY A 99 -9.28 6.58 13.78
CA GLY A 99 -9.04 5.38 14.57
C GLY A 99 -7.55 5.15 14.84
N LEU A 100 -6.70 5.41 13.85
CA LEU A 100 -5.25 5.32 13.96
C LEU A 100 -4.73 6.33 14.98
N ASN A 101 -5.14 7.60 14.89
CA ASN A 101 -4.71 8.66 15.81
C ASN A 101 -5.08 8.34 17.26
N LEU A 102 -6.30 7.85 17.51
CA LEU A 102 -6.73 7.41 18.84
C LEU A 102 -5.85 6.27 19.38
N GLN A 103 -5.48 5.31 18.54
CA GLN A 103 -4.64 4.18 18.95
C GLN A 103 -3.18 4.60 19.18
N LEU A 104 -2.63 5.49 18.35
CA LEU A 104 -1.30 6.07 18.54
C LEU A 104 -1.21 6.87 19.85
N GLN A 105 -2.25 7.66 20.18
CA GLN A 105 -2.34 8.37 21.45
C GLN A 105 -2.40 7.40 22.65
N LYS A 106 -3.22 6.34 22.55
CA LYS A 106 -3.35 5.33 23.62
C LYS A 106 -2.03 4.63 23.98
N ILE A 107 -1.14 4.47 23.00
CA ILE A 107 0.17 3.83 23.20
C ILE A 107 1.31 4.83 23.40
N ASN A 108 0.99 6.13 23.44
CA ASN A 108 1.96 7.23 23.54
C ASN A 108 3.09 7.12 22.49
N ALA A 109 2.72 6.76 21.25
CA ALA A 109 3.66 6.58 20.16
C ALA A 109 4.42 7.88 19.87
N GLN A 110 5.74 7.80 19.80
CA GLN A 110 6.56 8.97 19.50
C GLN A 110 6.60 9.21 17.98
N PRO A 111 6.65 10.48 17.51
CA PRO A 111 6.74 10.79 16.09
C PRO A 111 7.89 10.07 15.38
N ALA A 112 9.04 9.91 16.06
CA ALA A 112 10.19 9.20 15.52
C ALA A 112 9.93 7.70 15.28
N GLU A 113 9.09 7.06 16.11
CA GLU A 113 8.72 5.64 15.94
C GLU A 113 7.81 5.45 14.74
N ILE A 114 6.88 6.39 14.52
CA ILE A 114 5.99 6.40 13.36
C ILE A 114 6.81 6.57 12.08
N GLU A 115 7.75 7.53 12.07
CA GLU A 115 8.63 7.77 10.92
C GLU A 115 9.49 6.55 10.58
N GLN A 116 10.05 5.88 11.60
CA GLN A 116 10.81 4.65 11.40
C GLN A 116 9.96 3.55 10.77
N GLU A 117 8.72 3.40 11.21
CA GLU A 117 7.80 2.39 10.66
C GLU A 117 7.44 2.71 9.20
N TYR A 118 7.22 3.97 8.83
CA TYR A 118 7.04 4.36 7.43
C TYR A 118 8.25 4.05 6.56
N LYS A 119 9.47 4.38 7.03
CA LYS A 119 10.70 4.06 6.33
C LYS A 119 10.84 2.56 6.08
N LYS A 120 10.48 1.75 7.07
CA LYS A 120 10.50 0.29 6.99
C LYS A 120 9.52 -0.26 5.93
N TRP A 121 8.28 0.23 5.89
CA TRP A 121 7.32 -0.23 4.87
C TRP A 121 7.68 0.24 3.48
N LYS A 122 8.14 1.49 3.33
CA LYS A 122 8.65 2.00 2.06
C LYS A 122 9.82 1.15 1.55
N LYS A 123 10.76 0.79 2.43
CA LYS A 123 11.85 -0.13 2.11
C LYS A 123 11.35 -1.51 1.68
N TYR A 124 10.39 -2.10 2.41
CA TYR A 124 9.82 -3.40 2.05
C TYR A 124 9.16 -3.39 0.66
N ILE A 125 8.41 -2.34 0.33
CA ILE A 125 7.79 -2.18 -0.99
C ILE A 125 8.87 -2.13 -2.08
N MET A 126 9.90 -1.30 -1.90
CA MET A 126 11.02 -1.21 -2.85
C MET A 126 11.68 -2.58 -3.06
N GLU A 127 11.97 -3.31 -1.98
CA GLU A 127 12.57 -4.65 -2.06
C GLU A 127 11.68 -5.66 -2.81
N CYS A 128 10.36 -5.63 -2.57
CA CYS A 128 9.41 -6.50 -3.27
C CYS A 128 9.35 -6.18 -4.77
N VAL A 129 9.31 -4.90 -5.14
CA VAL A 129 9.30 -4.47 -6.54
C VAL A 129 10.64 -4.78 -7.23
N GLU A 130 11.76 -4.59 -6.55
CA GLU A 130 13.08 -4.89 -7.11
C GLU A 130 13.27 -6.39 -7.34
N LYS A 131 12.85 -7.24 -6.39
CA LYS A 131 12.80 -8.69 -6.58
C LYS A 131 11.91 -9.09 -7.74
N LEU A 132 10.80 -8.38 -7.95
CA LEU A 132 9.93 -8.62 -9.09
C LEU A 132 10.66 -8.33 -10.40
N ARG A 133 11.31 -7.16 -10.51
CA ARG A 133 12.09 -6.77 -11.72
C ARG A 133 13.20 -7.76 -12.06
N LYS A 134 13.89 -8.32 -11.06
CA LYS A 134 14.97 -9.30 -11.26
C LYS A 134 14.48 -10.68 -11.75
N ASN A 135 13.19 -10.99 -11.52
CA ASN A 135 12.58 -12.28 -11.86
C ASN A 135 11.56 -12.18 -13.01
N SER A 136 11.44 -11.02 -13.66
CA SER A 136 10.56 -10.75 -14.80
C SER A 136 11.33 -10.92 -16.10
#